data_AF-A0A6H5JMP7-F1
#
_entry.id   AF-A0A6H5JMP7-F1
#
_cell.length_a   1.000
_cell.length_b   1.000
_cell.length_c   1.000
_cell.angle_alpha   90.00
_cell.angle_beta   90.00
_cell.angle_gamma   90.00
#
_symmetry.space_group_name_H-M   'P 1'
#
loop_
_entity.id
_entity.type
_entity.pdbx_description
1 polymer ?
#
loop_
_entity_poly.entity_id
_entity_poly.type
_entity_poly.pdbx_seq_one_letter_code
_entity_poly.pdbx_strand_id
1 'polypeptide(L)'
;MRCAMSEGAAGAISHHLISLAPIHLTDRETADKGQSSRPPGTMTPAPFAPGMMGVVAVFGMLAPAAVEGHGFVIEPISRQYLRSKEFNDGDEYYVEKWAGSFNGGGADAVQARTIDNIDPDVLADYGGGDVWIVGAAWDKGERCPNNNYLESDKIAVGHGVCGDPPQGGLDNPNTYSTPNTLWPPISTYQSGSIIELKAVINNNHWGHIEYFLCDTADMDDPDGVVTQDCLNMYPLDRDETDWWNSPIDPDYPGRFFVNPECRGETGETDQTGRPMLNDGEVGLDNGYINVGRYHLPNIQCEHCVLQMKYYAYVGCHHPGYHEFEPEWPGDCAPDKEDWLPHKNPGCSDEGQKWGNVFFGCSDITLAKHPPRLPRHPRRALNLNRLLSQHRNRLPNRRLINPRTDSRAYSRIDANHRTDS
;
A
#
# COMPACT_ATOMS: atom_id res chain seq x y z
N MET A 1 -17.57 -6.40 -21.37
CA MET A 1 -16.97 -5.65 -22.49
C MET A 1 -15.47 -5.78 -22.31
N ARG A 2 -14.78 -6.48 -23.21
CA ARG A 2 -13.31 -6.58 -23.17
C ARG A 2 -12.76 -5.34 -23.87
N CYS A 3 -11.96 -4.53 -23.19
CA CYS A 3 -11.18 -3.48 -23.83
C CYS A 3 -10.06 -4.15 -24.62
N ALA A 4 -10.25 -4.26 -25.94
CA ALA A 4 -9.14 -4.50 -26.83
C ALA A 4 -8.25 -3.26 -26.78
N MET A 5 -7.03 -3.40 -26.27
CA MET A 5 -5.99 -2.39 -26.49
C MET A 5 -5.81 -2.26 -28.01
N SER A 6 -6.20 -1.10 -28.55
CA SER A 6 -6.04 -0.84 -29.98
C SER A 6 -4.56 -0.61 -30.27
N GLU A 7 -3.92 -1.59 -30.90
CA GLU A 7 -2.65 -1.38 -31.59
C GLU A 7 -2.84 -0.27 -32.64
N GLY A 8 -2.13 0.84 -32.46
CA GLY A 8 -2.12 1.95 -33.40
C GLY A 8 -1.56 1.49 -34.75
N ALA A 9 -2.38 1.58 -35.79
CA ALA A 9 -1.98 1.30 -37.16
C ALA A 9 -0.94 2.34 -37.64
N ALA A 10 0.33 1.93 -37.71
CA ALA A 10 1.35 2.65 -38.43
C ALA A 10 1.14 2.51 -39.95
N GLY A 11 0.97 3.65 -40.62
CA GLY A 11 0.72 3.75 -42.05
C GLY A 11 1.86 3.17 -42.90
N ALA A 12 1.48 2.39 -43.91
CA ALA A 12 2.38 1.84 -44.91
C ALA A 12 2.95 2.95 -45.81
N ILE A 13 4.26 3.17 -45.76
CA ILE A 13 5.01 3.86 -46.80
C ILE A 13 5.74 2.81 -47.63
N SER A 14 5.31 2.68 -48.88
CA SER A 14 5.93 1.85 -49.92
C SER A 14 7.25 2.47 -50.38
N HIS A 15 8.37 1.75 -50.22
CA HIS A 15 9.61 2.04 -50.94
C HIS A 15 10.30 0.77 -51.47
N HIS A 16 10.95 0.98 -52.62
CA HIS A 16 11.44 0.03 -53.60
C HIS A 16 12.44 -1.03 -53.09
N LEU A 17 12.31 -2.22 -53.70
CA LEU A 17 13.32 -3.26 -53.80
C LEU A 17 14.68 -2.71 -54.28
N ILE A 18 15.72 -2.91 -53.47
CA ILE A 18 17.11 -3.02 -53.94
C ILE A 18 17.68 -4.33 -53.38
N SER A 19 18.01 -5.23 -54.30
CA SER A 19 18.68 -6.51 -54.07
C SER A 19 20.16 -6.29 -53.77
N LEU A 20 20.66 -6.79 -52.64
CA LEU A 20 22.08 -7.00 -52.40
C LEU A 20 22.33 -8.39 -51.78
N ALA A 21 23.42 -8.99 -52.24
CA ALA A 21 23.88 -10.37 -52.08
C ALA A 21 24.38 -10.71 -50.65
N PRO A 22 24.59 -12.01 -50.31
CA PRO A 22 24.91 -12.42 -48.95
C PRO A 22 26.39 -12.19 -48.60
N ILE A 23 26.65 -11.62 -47.42
CA ILE A 23 27.99 -11.50 -46.83
C ILE A 23 28.16 -12.62 -45.80
N HIS A 24 29.20 -13.42 -46.00
CA HIS A 24 29.75 -14.37 -45.05
C HIS A 24 30.19 -13.67 -43.76
N LEU A 25 29.76 -14.16 -42.59
CA LEU A 25 30.37 -13.84 -41.30
C LEU A 25 31.02 -15.10 -40.73
N THR A 26 32.34 -14.98 -40.57
CA THR A 26 33.25 -15.91 -39.90
C THR A 26 33.12 -15.82 -38.38
N ASP A 27 33.43 -16.95 -37.75
CA ASP A 27 33.58 -17.17 -36.31
C ASP A 27 34.30 -16.04 -35.55
N ARG A 28 33.85 -15.77 -34.32
CA ARG A 28 34.67 -15.10 -33.33
C ARG A 28 34.43 -15.66 -31.93
N GLU A 29 35.54 -16.09 -31.34
CA GLU A 29 35.73 -16.71 -30.04
C GLU A 29 35.32 -15.83 -28.85
N THR A 30 34.87 -16.54 -27.81
CA THR A 30 35.00 -16.33 -26.36
C THR A 30 35.34 -14.94 -25.80
N ALA A 31 34.51 -14.46 -24.87
CA ALA A 31 34.95 -13.58 -23.80
C ALA A 31 34.26 -13.95 -22.47
N ASP A 32 35.09 -14.46 -21.59
CA ASP A 32 34.90 -14.83 -20.19
C ASP A 32 34.55 -13.58 -19.35
N LYS A 33 33.42 -13.59 -18.63
CA LYS A 33 33.02 -12.50 -17.71
C LYS A 33 33.45 -12.84 -16.29
N GLY A 34 34.70 -12.50 -15.97
CA GLY A 34 35.17 -12.39 -14.58
C GLY A 34 34.72 -11.08 -13.95
N GLN A 35 33.72 -11.12 -13.06
CA GLN A 35 33.39 -10.01 -12.17
C GLN A 35 34.44 -9.93 -11.05
N SER A 36 35.27 -8.88 -11.09
CA SER A 36 36.19 -8.53 -10.00
C SER A 36 35.53 -7.50 -9.10
N SER A 37 35.19 -7.92 -7.88
CA SER A 37 34.78 -7.06 -6.78
C SER A 37 35.94 -6.19 -6.31
N ARG A 38 35.82 -4.86 -6.39
CA ARG A 38 36.70 -3.91 -5.71
C ARG A 38 36.14 -3.59 -4.31
N PRO A 39 36.96 -3.59 -3.24
CA PRO A 39 36.54 -3.11 -1.93
C PRO A 39 36.54 -1.58 -1.89
N PRO A 40 35.68 -0.95 -1.05
CA PRO A 40 35.61 0.50 -0.93
C PRO A 40 36.85 1.06 -0.23
N GLY A 41 37.43 2.11 -0.83
CA GLY A 41 38.57 2.83 -0.29
C GLY A 41 38.20 3.65 0.94
N THR A 42 38.94 3.46 2.02
CA THR A 42 38.94 4.30 3.21
C THR A 42 39.47 5.70 2.88
N MET A 43 38.64 6.73 3.00
CA MET A 43 39.07 8.13 2.97
C MET A 43 39.57 8.56 4.35
N THR A 44 40.84 8.96 4.42
CA THR A 44 41.46 9.62 5.57
C THR A 44 41.06 11.11 5.59
N PRO A 45 40.61 11.68 6.72
CA PRO A 45 40.30 13.11 6.81
C PRO A 45 41.59 13.93 6.91
N ALA A 46 41.63 15.06 6.20
CA ALA A 46 42.69 16.06 6.30
C ALA A 46 42.62 16.83 7.64
N PRO A 47 43.76 17.32 8.17
CA PRO A 47 43.79 18.01 9.46
C PRO A 47 43.21 19.43 9.34
N PHE A 48 42.31 19.77 10.27
CA PHE A 48 41.75 21.11 10.46
C PHE A 48 42.77 22.05 11.13
N ALA A 49 42.91 23.25 10.59
CA ALA A 49 43.64 24.35 11.21
C ALA A 49 42.80 25.01 12.32
N PRO A 50 43.38 25.37 13.48
CA PRO A 50 42.65 26.03 14.55
C PRO A 50 42.65 27.54 14.36
N GLY A 51 41.47 28.15 14.29
CA GLY A 51 41.36 29.61 14.45
C GLY A 51 40.14 30.23 13.81
N MET A 52 38.97 30.13 14.45
CA MET A 52 37.97 31.18 14.53
C MET A 52 36.86 30.73 15.49
N MET A 53 36.75 31.39 16.65
CA MET A 53 35.54 31.32 17.48
C MET A 53 34.44 32.11 16.77
N GLY A 54 33.71 31.43 15.89
CA GLY A 54 32.44 31.92 15.35
C GLY A 54 31.31 31.45 16.26
N VAL A 55 30.44 32.39 16.65
CA VAL A 55 29.18 32.12 17.35
C VAL A 55 28.35 31.18 16.48
N VAL A 56 28.28 29.90 16.86
CA VAL A 56 27.37 28.94 16.23
C VAL A 56 25.97 29.26 16.74
N ALA A 57 25.22 30.02 15.95
CA ALA A 57 23.78 30.08 16.08
C ALA A 57 23.26 28.66 15.80
N VAL A 58 22.89 27.95 16.86
CA VAL A 58 22.15 26.69 16.77
C VAL A 58 20.74 27.06 16.30
N PHE A 59 20.59 27.26 14.99
CA PHE A 59 19.30 27.11 14.36
C PHE A 59 18.95 25.64 14.52
N GLY A 60 18.09 25.34 15.52
CA GLY A 60 17.39 24.08 15.57
C GLY A 60 16.54 23.99 14.31
N MET A 61 17.13 23.45 13.25
CA MET A 61 16.39 22.94 12.11
C MET A 61 15.56 21.79 12.67
N LEU A 62 14.32 22.09 13.06
CA LEU A 62 13.26 21.11 13.09
C LEU A 62 13.14 20.63 11.64
N ALA A 63 13.91 19.60 11.29
CA ALA A 63 13.64 18.86 10.08
C ALA A 63 12.15 18.47 10.17
N PRO A 64 11.31 18.83 9.18
CA PRO A 64 9.94 18.37 9.17
C PRO A 64 10.02 16.86 9.34
N ALA A 65 9.42 16.34 10.42
CA ALA A 65 9.35 14.91 10.62
C ALA A 65 8.67 14.37 9.37
N ALA A 66 9.41 13.63 8.54
CA ALA A 66 8.83 12.89 7.45
C ALA A 66 7.82 11.94 8.10
N VAL A 67 6.55 12.28 8.03
CA VAL A 67 5.50 11.43 8.58
C VAL A 67 5.39 10.27 7.61
N GLU A 68 5.82 9.09 8.03
CA GLU A 68 5.77 7.88 7.22
C GLU A 68 4.35 7.32 7.25
N GLY A 69 3.78 7.08 6.07
CA GLY A 69 2.48 6.41 5.95
C GLY A 69 2.59 4.93 6.03
N HIS A 70 1.49 4.30 6.41
CA HIS A 70 1.38 2.86 6.43
C HIS A 70 -0.04 2.47 6.05
N GLY A 71 -0.20 1.47 5.17
CA GLY A 71 -1.50 1.07 4.67
C GLY A 71 -1.53 -0.38 4.18
N PHE A 72 -2.58 -1.13 4.53
CA PHE A 72 -2.76 -2.51 4.06
C PHE A 72 -4.24 -2.95 4.10
N VAL A 73 -4.58 -4.04 3.39
CA VAL A 73 -5.96 -4.57 3.33
C VAL A 73 -6.15 -5.70 4.35
N ILE A 74 -7.24 -5.63 5.12
CA ILE A 74 -7.66 -6.67 6.06
C ILE A 74 -8.92 -7.42 5.62
N GLU A 75 -9.69 -6.87 4.69
CA GLU A 75 -10.85 -7.54 4.09
C GLU A 75 -11.00 -7.18 2.60
N PRO A 76 -10.87 -8.14 1.66
CA PRO A 76 -10.31 -9.48 1.88
C PRO A 76 -8.87 -9.39 2.35
N ILE A 77 -8.48 -10.31 3.21
CA ILE A 77 -7.13 -10.36 3.81
C ILE A 77 -6.06 -10.33 2.72
N SER A 78 -5.11 -9.40 2.83
CA SER A 78 -3.99 -9.33 1.89
C SER A 78 -2.90 -10.34 2.20
N ARG A 79 -2.09 -10.62 1.17
CA ARG A 79 -0.84 -11.39 1.25
C ARG A 79 0.09 -10.81 2.31
N GLN A 80 0.21 -9.48 2.40
CA GLN A 80 1.06 -8.87 3.42
C GLN A 80 0.52 -9.07 4.81
N TYR A 81 -0.79 -8.96 5.01
CA TYR A 81 -1.36 -9.16 6.33
C TYR A 81 -1.24 -10.62 6.78
N LEU A 82 -1.52 -11.56 5.87
CA LEU A 82 -1.44 -12.99 6.12
C LEU A 82 -0.39 -13.62 5.20
N ARG A 83 0.80 -13.88 5.74
CA ARG A 83 1.81 -14.67 5.03
C ARG A 83 1.21 -16.04 4.70
N SER A 84 1.30 -16.49 3.45
CA SER A 84 0.86 -17.84 3.09
C SER A 84 1.72 -18.89 3.79
N LYS A 85 1.26 -20.14 3.79
CA LYS A 85 1.96 -21.24 4.48
C LYS A 85 3.39 -21.39 3.95
N GLU A 86 3.57 -21.12 2.67
CA GLU A 86 4.82 -21.15 1.92
C GLU A 86 5.87 -20.19 2.51
N PHE A 87 5.44 -19.12 3.19
CA PHE A 87 6.31 -18.11 3.82
C PHE A 87 6.29 -18.15 5.35
N ASN A 88 5.67 -19.18 5.93
CA ASN A 88 5.65 -19.41 7.38
C ASN A 88 6.56 -20.60 7.73
N ASP A 89 7.36 -20.44 8.78
CA ASP A 89 8.13 -21.55 9.36
C ASP A 89 7.19 -22.48 10.15
N GLY A 90 6.45 -23.34 9.43
CA GLY A 90 5.58 -24.38 10.02
C GLY A 90 4.16 -24.43 9.46
N ASP A 91 3.26 -25.07 10.21
CA ASP A 91 1.83 -25.22 9.84
C ASP A 91 0.95 -24.05 10.35
N GLU A 92 1.53 -23.02 10.94
CA GLU A 92 0.80 -21.88 11.50
C GLU A 92 0.88 -20.66 10.57
N TYR A 93 -0.24 -19.94 10.45
CA TYR A 93 -0.28 -18.67 9.74
C TYR A 93 0.30 -17.56 10.62
N TYR A 94 1.37 -16.91 10.17
CA TYR A 94 1.90 -15.70 10.80
C TYR A 94 1.21 -14.46 10.24
N VAL A 95 0.79 -13.58 11.14
CA VAL A 95 0.31 -12.25 10.79
C VAL A 95 1.51 -11.33 10.76
N GLU A 96 1.75 -10.66 9.63
CA GLU A 96 2.86 -9.71 9.51
C GLU A 96 2.64 -8.52 10.45
N LYS A 97 3.61 -8.28 11.32
CA LYS A 97 3.55 -7.20 12.31
C LYS A 97 3.65 -5.81 11.65
N TRP A 98 4.21 -5.75 10.46
CA TRP A 98 4.49 -4.53 9.71
C TRP A 98 3.80 -4.52 8.33
N ALA A 99 2.59 -5.07 8.24
CA ALA A 99 1.87 -5.20 6.97
C ALA A 99 1.63 -3.84 6.29
N GLY A 100 1.56 -2.75 7.07
CA GLY A 100 1.41 -1.40 6.54
C GLY A 100 2.69 -0.79 5.96
N SER A 101 3.86 -1.37 6.20
CA SER A 101 5.14 -0.81 5.73
C SER A 101 5.49 -1.16 4.28
N PHE A 102 4.60 -1.84 3.54
CA PHE A 102 4.87 -2.30 2.16
C PHE A 102 4.58 -1.21 1.12
N ASN A 103 5.50 -0.24 1.06
CA ASN A 103 5.49 0.89 0.12
C ASN A 103 6.66 0.89 -0.86
N GLY A 104 7.23 -0.28 -1.16
CA GLY A 104 8.42 -0.37 -2.01
C GLY A 104 9.63 0.33 -1.38
N GLY A 105 9.89 0.22 -0.08
CA GLY A 105 11.06 0.87 0.52
C GLY A 105 10.96 2.39 0.67
N GLY A 106 9.83 3.02 0.31
CA GLY A 106 9.58 4.46 0.38
C GLY A 106 9.80 5.20 -0.95
N ALA A 107 9.27 6.43 -1.05
CA ALA A 107 9.23 7.22 -2.29
C ALA A 107 10.59 7.35 -3.01
N ASP A 108 11.66 7.70 -2.29
CA ASP A 108 13.01 7.85 -2.88
C ASP A 108 13.53 6.52 -3.45
N ALA A 109 13.30 5.41 -2.75
CA ALA A 109 13.75 4.08 -3.17
C ALA A 109 12.98 3.61 -4.41
N VAL A 110 11.67 3.88 -4.44
CA VAL A 110 10.81 3.63 -5.61
C VAL A 110 11.28 4.44 -6.80
N GLN A 111 11.56 5.73 -6.63
CA GLN A 111 12.04 6.59 -7.71
C GLN A 111 13.34 6.03 -8.29
N ALA A 112 14.32 5.73 -7.41
CA ALA A 112 15.60 5.18 -7.83
C ALA A 112 15.44 3.84 -8.58
N ARG A 113 14.67 2.90 -8.04
CA ARG A 113 14.41 1.62 -8.73
C ARG A 113 13.64 1.80 -10.03
N THR A 114 12.75 2.78 -10.10
CA THR A 114 12.07 3.08 -11.37
C THR A 114 13.08 3.50 -12.40
N ILE A 115 13.95 4.47 -12.09
CA ILE A 115 15.00 4.96 -12.99
C ILE A 115 15.94 3.83 -13.42
N ASP A 116 16.33 2.95 -12.48
CA ASP A 116 17.30 1.91 -12.74
C ASP A 116 16.75 0.73 -13.57
N ASN A 117 15.45 0.42 -13.45
CA ASN A 117 14.86 -0.80 -14.02
C ASN A 117 13.99 -0.58 -15.25
N ILE A 118 13.53 0.65 -15.49
CA ILE A 118 12.72 0.96 -16.65
C ILE A 118 13.56 1.02 -17.92
N ASP A 119 12.96 0.73 -19.07
CA ASP A 119 13.60 0.99 -20.35
C ASP A 119 13.93 2.50 -20.50
N PRO A 120 15.16 2.91 -20.87
CA PRO A 120 15.53 4.32 -20.94
C PRO A 120 14.70 5.16 -21.91
N ASP A 121 14.24 4.58 -23.02
CA ASP A 121 13.40 5.31 -23.98
C ASP A 121 12.00 5.52 -23.40
N VAL A 122 11.48 4.52 -22.69
CA VAL A 122 10.24 4.65 -21.91
C VAL A 122 10.42 5.73 -20.82
N LEU A 123 11.48 5.67 -20.01
CA LEU A 123 11.74 6.67 -18.98
C LEU A 123 11.75 8.11 -19.52
N ALA A 124 12.46 8.32 -20.63
CA ALA A 124 12.52 9.62 -21.29
C ALA A 124 11.13 10.11 -21.72
N ASP A 125 10.29 9.20 -22.22
CA ASP A 125 8.90 9.46 -22.63
C ASP A 125 7.96 9.76 -21.44
N TYR A 126 8.33 9.42 -20.20
CA TYR A 126 7.61 9.74 -18.96
C TYR A 126 8.36 10.72 -18.04
N GLY A 127 9.20 11.59 -18.61
CA GLY A 127 9.79 12.71 -17.87
C GLY A 127 11.11 12.40 -17.14
N GLY A 128 11.82 11.34 -17.54
CA GLY A 128 13.21 11.12 -17.15
C GLY A 128 13.43 10.66 -15.70
N GLY A 129 12.35 10.41 -14.95
CA GLY A 129 12.40 10.00 -13.54
C GLY A 129 12.35 11.15 -12.53
N ASP A 130 12.44 12.40 -12.98
CA ASP A 130 12.38 13.59 -12.12
C ASP A 130 10.95 13.87 -11.63
N VAL A 131 9.95 13.39 -12.37
CA VAL A 131 8.53 13.47 -12.04
C VAL A 131 8.00 12.10 -11.61
N TRP A 132 6.92 12.10 -10.82
CA TRP A 132 6.20 10.89 -10.51
C TRP A 132 5.67 10.23 -11.78
N ILE A 133 6.16 9.02 -12.09
CA ILE A 133 5.95 8.41 -13.41
C ILE A 133 4.48 8.12 -13.72
N VAL A 134 3.68 7.77 -12.70
CA VAL A 134 2.24 7.55 -12.82
C VAL A 134 1.51 8.87 -13.08
N GLY A 135 2.01 9.97 -12.50
CA GLY A 135 1.58 11.32 -12.82
C GLY A 135 1.85 11.70 -14.28
N ALA A 136 3.04 11.38 -14.79
CA ALA A 136 3.37 11.61 -16.19
C ALA A 136 2.47 10.79 -17.15
N ALA A 137 2.14 9.54 -16.80
CA ALA A 137 1.18 8.75 -17.55
C ALA A 137 -0.21 9.41 -17.57
N TRP A 138 -0.66 9.90 -16.42
CA TRP A 138 -1.91 10.64 -16.31
C TRP A 138 -1.99 11.87 -17.23
N ASP A 139 -0.91 12.67 -17.25
CA ASP A 139 -0.81 13.90 -18.06
C ASP A 139 -0.82 13.60 -19.57
N LYS A 140 -0.38 12.41 -19.96
CA LYS A 140 -0.47 11.90 -21.33
C LYS A 140 -1.85 11.36 -21.69
N GLY A 141 -2.77 11.30 -20.72
CA GLY A 141 -4.10 10.73 -20.90
C GLY A 141 -4.15 9.20 -20.78
N GLU A 142 -3.08 8.57 -20.27
CA GLU A 142 -3.05 7.14 -19.99
C GLU A 142 -3.75 6.86 -18.65
N ARG A 143 -4.97 6.32 -18.71
CA ARG A 143 -5.88 6.19 -17.57
C ARG A 143 -6.67 4.89 -17.67
N CYS A 144 -7.09 4.37 -16.53
CA CYS A 144 -8.06 3.28 -16.50
C CYS A 144 -9.43 3.76 -17.02
N PRO A 145 -10.32 2.85 -17.47
CA PRO A 145 -11.65 3.21 -17.96
C PRO A 145 -12.50 4.05 -17.01
N ASN A 146 -12.27 3.94 -15.70
CA ASN A 146 -12.93 4.71 -14.66
C ASN A 146 -12.09 5.90 -14.16
N ASN A 147 -11.12 6.36 -14.96
CA ASN A 147 -10.20 7.45 -14.63
C ASN A 147 -9.32 7.22 -13.39
N ASN A 148 -9.23 6.01 -12.85
CA ASN A 148 -8.18 5.68 -11.89
C ASN A 148 -6.79 5.76 -12.57
N TYR A 149 -5.73 5.82 -11.75
CA TYR A 149 -4.38 5.81 -12.28
C TYR A 149 -4.06 4.52 -13.03
N LEU A 150 -3.55 4.67 -14.26
CA LEU A 150 -3.03 3.54 -15.03
C LEU A 150 -1.52 3.44 -14.81
N GLU A 151 -1.10 2.34 -14.18
CA GLU A 151 0.31 2.01 -14.03
C GLU A 151 0.55 0.69 -14.76
N SER A 152 0.88 0.76 -16.04
CA SER A 152 1.16 -0.42 -16.88
C SER A 152 2.46 -1.11 -16.48
N ASP A 153 2.66 -2.36 -16.91
CA ASP A 153 3.87 -3.14 -16.63
C ASP A 153 5.17 -2.40 -17.00
N LYS A 154 5.16 -1.63 -18.09
CA LYS A 154 6.32 -0.82 -18.54
C LYS A 154 6.76 0.26 -17.54
N ILE A 155 5.90 0.72 -16.64
CA ILE A 155 6.22 1.76 -15.65
C ILE A 155 6.12 1.28 -14.20
N ALA A 156 5.53 0.10 -13.95
CA ALA A 156 5.31 -0.48 -12.63
C ALA A 156 6.54 -1.18 -12.01
N VAL A 157 7.75 -0.74 -12.33
CA VAL A 157 8.99 -1.44 -11.97
C VAL A 157 9.58 -1.00 -10.62
N GLY A 158 9.01 0.05 -10.01
CA GLY A 158 9.49 0.64 -8.76
C GLY A 158 8.99 -0.05 -7.49
N HIS A 159 7.69 -0.31 -7.35
CA HIS A 159 7.05 -0.75 -6.09
C HIS A 159 6.86 -2.27 -5.95
N GLY A 160 7.19 -3.04 -6.98
CA GLY A 160 6.65 -4.38 -7.14
C GLY A 160 5.11 -4.37 -7.31
N VAL A 161 4.53 -5.50 -7.70
CA VAL A 161 3.07 -5.57 -7.95
C VAL A 161 2.29 -5.62 -6.63
N CYS A 162 2.87 -6.16 -5.56
CA CYS A 162 2.22 -6.28 -4.25
C CYS A 162 3.00 -5.55 -3.15
N GLY A 163 3.66 -4.44 -3.47
CA GLY A 163 4.22 -3.50 -2.48
C GLY A 163 5.60 -3.82 -1.92
N ASP A 164 6.33 -4.76 -2.53
CA ASP A 164 7.69 -5.14 -2.13
C ASP A 164 8.77 -4.16 -2.65
N PRO A 165 9.85 -3.92 -1.90
CA PRO A 165 10.14 -4.38 -0.54
C PRO A 165 9.43 -3.54 0.54
N PRO A 166 9.47 -3.94 1.84
CA PRO A 166 9.01 -3.08 2.92
C PRO A 166 9.89 -1.84 3.08
N GLN A 167 9.33 -0.79 3.67
CA GLN A 167 9.99 0.47 4.01
C GLN A 167 11.30 0.25 4.77
N GLY A 168 12.38 0.89 4.33
CA GLY A 168 13.70 0.79 4.95
C GLY A 168 14.34 -0.62 4.91
N GLY A 169 13.67 -1.59 4.28
CA GLY A 169 14.24 -2.90 4.02
C GLY A 169 15.34 -2.81 2.97
N LEU A 170 16.31 -3.72 3.07
CA LEU A 170 17.10 -4.11 1.90
C LEU A 170 16.14 -4.68 0.84
N ASP A 171 16.58 -4.76 -0.43
CA ASP A 171 15.88 -5.50 -1.49
C ASP A 171 15.82 -6.99 -1.10
N ASN A 172 14.98 -7.31 -0.12
CA ASN A 172 14.63 -8.65 0.32
C ASN A 172 13.79 -9.25 -0.82
N PRO A 173 13.81 -10.58 -1.02
CA PRO A 173 13.18 -11.16 -2.20
C PRO A 173 11.70 -10.79 -2.17
N ASN A 174 11.21 -10.22 -3.27
CA ASN A 174 9.81 -9.90 -3.57
C ASN A 174 8.87 -10.93 -2.92
N THR A 175 8.43 -10.68 -1.69
CA THR A 175 7.82 -11.74 -0.88
C THR A 175 6.38 -11.92 -1.33
N TYR A 176 5.69 -10.81 -1.55
CA TYR A 176 4.27 -10.80 -1.87
C TYR A 176 4.01 -10.70 -3.38
N SER A 177 4.99 -10.20 -4.14
CA SER A 177 5.05 -10.16 -5.59
C SER A 177 5.66 -11.44 -6.16
N THR A 178 5.19 -12.59 -5.66
CA THR A 178 5.59 -13.96 -6.05
C THR A 178 4.50 -14.68 -6.85
N PRO A 179 4.81 -15.84 -7.46
CA PRO A 179 3.86 -16.59 -8.29
C PRO A 179 2.54 -16.90 -7.56
N ASN A 180 1.43 -16.80 -8.29
CA ASN A 180 0.07 -16.97 -7.78
C ASN A 180 -0.15 -18.36 -7.17
N THR A 181 0.56 -19.38 -7.65
CA THR A 181 0.51 -20.75 -7.11
C THR A 181 0.90 -20.86 -5.63
N LEU A 182 1.59 -19.85 -5.07
CA LEU A 182 1.95 -19.79 -3.64
C LEU A 182 0.87 -19.12 -2.78
N TRP A 183 -0.21 -18.63 -3.39
CA TRP A 183 -1.24 -17.80 -2.75
C TRP A 183 -2.64 -18.33 -3.06
N PRO A 184 -3.09 -19.41 -2.41
CA PRO A 184 -4.42 -19.94 -2.66
C PRO A 184 -5.50 -18.91 -2.30
N PRO A 185 -6.58 -18.77 -3.09
CA PRO A 185 -7.68 -17.88 -2.76
C PRO A 185 -8.29 -18.20 -1.39
N ILE A 186 -8.42 -17.18 -0.54
CA ILE A 186 -8.90 -17.34 0.85
C ILE A 186 -10.32 -16.81 1.07
N SER A 187 -10.87 -16.09 0.10
CA SER A 187 -12.24 -15.55 0.14
C SER A 187 -12.99 -15.84 -1.17
N THR A 188 -14.31 -16.03 -1.08
CA THR A 188 -15.16 -16.23 -2.26
C THR A 188 -16.32 -15.25 -2.22
N TYR A 189 -16.50 -14.51 -3.32
CA TYR A 189 -17.55 -13.53 -3.49
C TYR A 189 -18.49 -13.89 -4.64
N GLN A 190 -19.65 -13.24 -4.66
CA GLN A 190 -20.56 -13.36 -5.78
C GLN A 190 -20.08 -12.45 -6.92
N SER A 191 -19.98 -13.00 -8.12
CA SER A 191 -19.72 -12.22 -9.33
C SER A 191 -20.75 -11.09 -9.49
N GLY A 192 -20.29 -9.88 -9.81
CA GLY A 192 -21.15 -8.71 -9.97
C GLY A 192 -21.74 -8.14 -8.67
N SER A 193 -21.40 -8.66 -7.49
CA SER A 193 -21.93 -8.12 -6.23
C SER A 193 -21.19 -6.87 -5.77
N ILE A 194 -21.83 -6.12 -4.88
CA ILE A 194 -21.17 -5.09 -4.09
C ILE A 194 -20.57 -5.74 -2.85
N ILE A 195 -19.30 -5.45 -2.56
CA ILE A 195 -18.60 -5.95 -1.37
C ILE A 195 -18.05 -4.79 -0.54
N GLU A 196 -17.82 -5.04 0.75
CA GLU A 196 -17.05 -4.15 1.61
C GLU A 196 -15.57 -4.52 1.53
N LEU A 197 -14.74 -3.51 1.25
CA LEU A 197 -13.30 -3.59 1.32
C LEU A 197 -12.83 -2.79 2.54
N LYS A 198 -11.91 -3.37 3.31
CA LYS A 198 -11.41 -2.76 4.54
C LYS A 198 -9.89 -2.63 4.48
N ALA A 199 -9.42 -1.40 4.52
CA ALA A 199 -8.02 -1.07 4.64
C ALA A 199 -7.72 -0.48 6.02
N VAL A 200 -6.56 -0.82 6.59
CA VAL A 200 -6.03 -0.17 7.78
C VAL A 200 -5.01 0.85 7.31
N ILE A 201 -5.22 2.11 7.68
CA ILE A 201 -4.27 3.20 7.42
C ILE A 201 -3.75 3.73 8.75
N ASN A 202 -2.44 3.75 8.94
CA ASN A 202 -1.81 4.32 10.13
C ASN A 202 -1.33 5.76 9.90
N ASN A 203 -1.24 6.50 11.01
CA ASN A 203 -0.51 7.74 11.16
C ASN A 203 -0.88 8.82 10.13
N ASN A 204 -2.07 9.41 10.26
CA ASN A 204 -2.51 10.68 9.67
C ASN A 204 -2.02 11.01 8.24
N HIS A 205 -2.36 10.16 7.29
CA HIS A 205 -2.19 10.46 5.87
C HIS A 205 -3.54 10.61 5.20
N TRP A 206 -3.80 11.84 4.78
CA TRP A 206 -4.76 12.11 3.72
C TRP A 206 -4.39 11.34 2.46
N GLY A 207 -5.28 11.32 1.47
CA GLY A 207 -5.04 10.61 0.23
C GLY A 207 -6.24 9.80 -0.18
N HIS A 208 -6.03 8.85 -1.07
CA HIS A 208 -7.11 7.99 -1.53
C HIS A 208 -6.63 6.57 -1.82
N ILE A 209 -7.57 5.64 -1.75
CA ILE A 209 -7.40 4.23 -2.06
C ILE A 209 -8.12 3.95 -3.38
N GLU A 210 -7.46 3.21 -4.26
CA GLU A 210 -8.02 2.63 -5.47
C GLU A 210 -7.88 1.10 -5.42
N TYR A 211 -8.82 0.38 -6.04
CA TYR A 211 -8.76 -1.07 -6.13
C TYR A 211 -8.85 -1.55 -7.57
N PHE A 212 -8.12 -2.63 -7.84
CA PHE A 212 -7.97 -3.25 -9.15
C PHE A 212 -8.12 -4.76 -9.00
N LEU A 213 -8.58 -5.43 -10.05
CA LEU A 213 -8.74 -6.88 -10.06
C LEU A 213 -8.12 -7.47 -11.32
N CYS A 214 -7.46 -8.60 -11.16
CA CYS A 214 -6.96 -9.44 -12.24
C CYS A 214 -7.63 -10.81 -12.13
N ASP A 215 -8.20 -11.31 -13.23
CA ASP A 215 -8.48 -12.74 -13.39
C ASP A 215 -7.21 -13.39 -13.91
N THR A 216 -6.58 -14.28 -13.14
CA THR A 216 -5.28 -14.83 -13.55
C THR A 216 -5.39 -15.67 -14.82
N ALA A 217 -6.58 -16.15 -15.17
CA ALA A 217 -6.83 -16.83 -16.44
C ALA A 217 -6.74 -15.89 -17.67
N ASP A 218 -6.81 -14.58 -17.48
CA ASP A 218 -6.59 -13.58 -18.53
C ASP A 218 -5.09 -13.24 -18.70
N MET A 219 -4.19 -13.77 -17.85
CA MET A 219 -2.73 -13.63 -17.99
C MET A 219 -2.14 -14.68 -18.94
N ASP A 220 -0.97 -14.39 -19.52
CA ASP A 220 -0.21 -15.34 -20.34
C ASP A 220 0.27 -16.57 -19.52
N ASP A 221 0.61 -16.34 -18.25
CA ASP A 221 0.97 -17.38 -17.28
C ASP A 221 0.10 -17.22 -16.01
N PRO A 222 -1.05 -17.92 -15.92
CA PRO A 222 -1.95 -17.84 -14.77
C PRO A 222 -1.31 -18.23 -13.43
N ASP A 223 -0.30 -19.10 -13.47
CA ASP A 223 0.42 -19.61 -12.30
C ASP A 223 1.59 -18.69 -11.90
N GLY A 224 1.97 -17.77 -12.78
CA GLY A 224 3.06 -16.82 -12.63
C GLY A 224 2.78 -15.67 -11.67
N VAL A 225 3.64 -14.65 -11.69
CA VAL A 225 3.44 -13.43 -10.88
C VAL A 225 2.37 -12.59 -11.55
N VAL A 226 1.36 -12.15 -10.80
CA VAL A 226 0.35 -11.20 -11.30
C VAL A 226 1.03 -9.96 -11.90
N THR A 227 0.52 -9.46 -13.03
CA THR A 227 1.03 -8.27 -13.69
C THR A 227 0.13 -7.07 -13.47
N GLN A 228 0.66 -5.85 -13.58
CA GLN A 228 -0.19 -4.67 -13.52
C GLN A 228 -1.11 -4.56 -14.73
N ASP A 229 -0.66 -4.97 -15.92
CA ASP A 229 -1.52 -4.94 -17.11
C ASP A 229 -2.79 -5.79 -16.91
N CYS A 230 -2.70 -6.93 -16.22
CA CYS A 230 -3.88 -7.71 -15.85
C CYS A 230 -4.76 -7.00 -14.80
N LEU A 231 -4.15 -6.44 -13.75
CA LEU A 231 -4.89 -5.71 -12.70
C LEU A 231 -5.63 -4.49 -13.25
N ASN A 232 -5.02 -3.79 -14.21
CA ASN A 232 -5.57 -2.63 -14.89
C ASN A 232 -6.78 -2.97 -15.78
N MET A 233 -7.08 -4.25 -16.04
CA MET A 233 -8.26 -4.67 -16.82
C MET A 233 -9.57 -4.41 -16.10
N TYR A 234 -9.58 -4.53 -14.76
CA TYR A 234 -10.78 -4.40 -13.95
C TYR A 234 -10.54 -3.44 -12.77
N PRO A 235 -10.39 -2.13 -13.01
CA PRO A 235 -10.46 -1.15 -11.93
C PRO A 235 -11.86 -1.19 -11.31
N LEU A 236 -11.96 -1.09 -9.99
CA LEU A 236 -13.23 -1.17 -9.28
C LEU A 236 -13.81 0.21 -9.02
N ASP A 237 -15.11 0.34 -9.26
CA ASP A 237 -15.89 1.53 -8.92
C ASP A 237 -16.51 1.38 -7.54
N ARG A 238 -16.60 2.51 -6.81
CA ARG A 238 -17.34 2.57 -5.56
C ARG A 238 -18.83 2.51 -5.80
N ASP A 239 -19.54 1.96 -4.83
CA ASP A 239 -20.99 2.00 -4.80
C ASP A 239 -21.46 3.42 -4.47
N GLU A 240 -22.30 4.00 -5.33
CA GLU A 240 -22.78 5.39 -5.21
C GLU A 240 -23.55 5.65 -3.90
N THR A 241 -24.04 4.59 -3.23
CA THR A 241 -24.74 4.71 -1.94
C THR A 241 -23.78 4.78 -0.74
N ASP A 242 -22.48 4.67 -0.96
CA ASP A 242 -21.41 4.68 0.06
C ASP A 242 -20.85 6.08 0.36
N TRP A 243 -21.52 7.13 -0.10
CA TRP A 243 -21.09 8.54 0.05
C TRP A 243 -20.84 8.96 1.51
N TRP A 244 -21.52 8.35 2.48
CA TRP A 244 -21.34 8.67 3.90
C TRP A 244 -19.96 8.25 4.43
N ASN A 245 -19.41 7.14 3.95
CA ASN A 245 -18.12 6.63 4.41
C ASN A 245 -16.95 7.40 3.82
N SER A 246 -17.12 8.01 2.64
CA SER A 246 -16.16 8.88 1.97
C SER A 246 -16.85 9.45 0.74
N PRO A 247 -16.68 10.74 0.39
CA PRO A 247 -17.38 11.33 -0.76
C PRO A 247 -17.02 10.61 -2.06
N ILE A 248 -17.96 10.59 -3.01
CA ILE A 248 -17.79 9.94 -4.31
C ILE A 248 -17.44 11.01 -5.33
N ASP A 249 -16.26 10.90 -5.93
CA ASP A 249 -15.84 11.73 -7.04
C ASP A 249 -16.41 11.17 -8.35
N PRO A 250 -17.35 11.86 -9.03
CA PRO A 250 -17.94 11.34 -10.26
C PRO A 250 -16.95 11.24 -11.42
N ASP A 251 -15.86 12.03 -11.39
CA ASP A 251 -14.81 11.96 -12.40
C ASP A 251 -13.82 10.84 -12.10
N TYR A 252 -13.77 10.34 -10.86
CA TYR A 252 -12.87 9.28 -10.37
C TYR A 252 -13.62 8.31 -9.43
N PRO A 253 -14.63 7.57 -9.94
CA PRO A 253 -15.55 6.80 -9.11
C PRO A 253 -14.90 5.64 -8.33
N GLY A 254 -13.66 5.26 -8.65
CA GLY A 254 -12.91 4.25 -7.89
C GLY A 254 -12.25 4.76 -6.62
N ARG A 255 -12.17 6.08 -6.40
CA ARG A 255 -11.41 6.67 -5.29
C ARG A 255 -12.18 6.66 -3.97
N PHE A 256 -11.54 6.09 -2.95
CA PHE A 256 -11.96 6.25 -1.57
C PHE A 256 -11.00 7.21 -0.87
N PHE A 257 -11.46 8.42 -0.56
CA PHE A 257 -10.69 9.36 0.27
C PHE A 257 -10.61 8.84 1.69
N VAL A 258 -9.39 8.70 2.22
CA VAL A 258 -9.15 8.18 3.56
C VAL A 258 -9.87 9.06 4.58
N ASN A 259 -10.58 8.44 5.50
CA ASN A 259 -11.34 9.16 6.50
C ASN A 259 -10.42 9.90 7.48
N PRO A 260 -10.77 11.13 7.85
CA PRO A 260 -10.15 11.81 8.98
C PRO A 260 -10.32 11.00 10.28
N GLU A 261 -9.30 11.02 11.13
CA GLU A 261 -9.25 10.30 12.40
C GLU A 261 -10.42 10.66 13.34
N CYS A 262 -10.84 11.93 13.34
CA CYS A 262 -11.95 12.39 14.18
C CYS A 262 -13.28 11.68 13.89
N ARG A 263 -13.47 11.11 12.68
CA ARG A 263 -14.72 10.41 12.31
C ARG A 263 -14.85 9.09 13.05
N GLY A 264 -13.72 8.44 13.37
CA GLY A 264 -13.68 7.26 14.23
C GLY A 264 -13.93 7.61 15.69
N GLU A 265 -13.32 8.69 16.19
CA GLU A 265 -13.44 9.14 17.58
C GLU A 265 -14.87 9.54 17.96
N THR A 266 -15.58 10.17 17.02
CA THR A 266 -16.98 10.58 17.16
C THR A 266 -17.97 9.44 16.91
N GLY A 267 -17.51 8.31 16.36
CA GLY A 267 -18.34 7.17 15.99
C GLY A 267 -19.18 7.39 14.71
N GLU A 268 -18.84 8.41 13.90
CA GLU A 268 -19.48 8.64 12.60
C GLU A 268 -19.20 7.51 11.60
N THR A 269 -18.01 6.89 11.73
CA THR A 269 -17.59 5.73 10.95
C THR A 269 -16.99 4.67 11.86
N ASP A 270 -17.14 3.40 11.48
CA ASP A 270 -16.50 2.30 12.22
C ASP A 270 -15.01 2.20 11.84
N GLN A 271 -14.23 3.06 12.46
CA GLN A 271 -12.77 2.96 12.48
C GLN A 271 -12.27 2.13 13.67
N THR A 272 -13.19 1.48 14.40
CA THR A 272 -12.87 0.75 15.63
C THR A 272 -12.41 -0.66 15.28
N GLY A 273 -11.10 -0.85 15.21
CA GLY A 273 -10.56 -2.17 14.96
C GLY A 273 -9.08 -2.10 14.65
N ARG A 274 -8.26 -2.06 15.70
CA ARG A 274 -6.84 -2.31 15.53
C ARG A 274 -6.68 -3.81 15.35
N PRO A 275 -6.09 -4.30 14.25
CA PRO A 275 -5.79 -5.72 14.14
C PRO A 275 -4.92 -6.11 15.34
N MET A 276 -5.48 -6.93 16.24
CA MET A 276 -4.75 -7.46 17.37
C MET A 276 -3.83 -8.57 16.87
N LEU A 277 -2.55 -8.54 17.27
CA LEU A 277 -1.65 -9.65 16.99
C LEU A 277 -1.97 -10.84 17.91
N ASN A 278 -1.54 -12.02 17.48
CA ASN A 278 -1.81 -13.29 18.16
C ASN A 278 -1.27 -13.39 19.60
N ASP A 279 -0.32 -12.53 19.97
CA ASP A 279 0.30 -12.44 21.29
C ASP A 279 -0.40 -11.42 22.23
N GLY A 280 -1.47 -10.79 21.76
CA GLY A 280 -2.16 -9.74 22.51
C GLY A 280 -1.41 -8.41 22.50
N GLU A 281 -0.30 -8.30 21.77
CA GLU A 281 0.26 -7.01 21.42
C GLU A 281 -0.69 -6.31 20.44
N VAL A 282 -0.86 -5.01 20.63
CA VAL A 282 -1.39 -4.17 19.57
C VAL A 282 -0.29 -4.15 18.52
N GLY A 283 -0.57 -4.72 17.35
CA GLY A 283 0.35 -4.64 16.22
C GLY A 283 0.71 -3.20 15.95
N LEU A 284 1.93 -2.98 15.47
CA LEU A 284 2.41 -1.64 15.13
C LEU A 284 1.62 -1.19 13.92
N ASP A 285 0.50 -0.56 14.24
CA ASP A 285 -0.18 0.50 13.53
C ASP A 285 -1.48 0.76 14.32
N ASN A 286 -1.50 1.84 15.09
CA ASN A 286 -2.71 2.36 15.73
C ASN A 286 -3.69 2.94 14.69
N GLY A 287 -3.72 2.34 13.50
CA GLY A 287 -4.44 2.82 12.35
C GLY A 287 -5.94 2.63 12.47
N TYR A 288 -6.62 3.31 11.57
CA TYR A 288 -8.06 3.38 11.48
C TYR A 288 -8.53 2.52 10.32
N ILE A 289 -9.60 1.76 10.55
CA ILE A 289 -10.23 0.99 9.49
C ILE A 289 -10.98 1.95 8.58
N ASN A 290 -10.62 1.93 7.30
CA ASN A 290 -11.33 2.59 6.23
C ASN A 290 -12.18 1.54 5.50
N VAL A 291 -13.49 1.71 5.54
CA VAL A 291 -14.45 0.78 4.93
C VAL A 291 -15.06 1.45 3.70
N GLY A 292 -14.83 0.87 2.53
CA GLY A 292 -15.44 1.30 1.26
C GLY A 292 -16.25 0.19 0.62
N ARG A 293 -17.34 0.54 -0.06
CA ARG A 293 -18.16 -0.42 -0.82
C ARG A 293 -17.85 -0.34 -2.30
N TYR A 294 -17.60 -1.49 -2.93
CA TYR A 294 -17.13 -1.57 -4.32
C TYR A 294 -17.89 -2.59 -5.14
N HIS A 295 -18.10 -2.29 -6.42
CA HIS A 295 -18.68 -3.21 -7.39
C HIS A 295 -17.63 -4.19 -7.90
N LEU A 296 -17.86 -5.50 -7.71
CA LEU A 296 -17.06 -6.52 -8.39
C LEU A 296 -17.49 -6.66 -9.85
N PRO A 297 -16.56 -6.98 -10.77
CA PRO A 297 -16.91 -7.26 -12.16
C PRO A 297 -17.82 -8.49 -12.27
N ASN A 298 -18.69 -8.49 -13.28
CA ASN A 298 -19.56 -9.61 -13.60
C ASN A 298 -18.82 -10.69 -14.42
N ILE A 299 -17.74 -11.22 -13.84
CA ILE A 299 -16.91 -12.30 -14.37
C ILE A 299 -16.87 -13.48 -13.39
N GLN A 300 -16.61 -14.68 -13.88
CA GLN A 300 -16.32 -15.84 -13.04
C GLN A 300 -14.83 -16.08 -13.06
N CYS A 301 -14.23 -16.21 -11.89
CA CYS A 301 -12.79 -16.23 -11.73
C CYS A 301 -12.43 -17.20 -10.61
N GLU A 302 -11.69 -18.26 -10.94
CA GLU A 302 -11.30 -19.27 -9.95
C GLU A 302 -10.22 -18.74 -9.02
N HIS A 303 -9.23 -18.04 -9.58
CA HIS A 303 -8.17 -17.34 -8.86
C HIS A 303 -8.08 -15.91 -9.38
N CYS A 304 -8.54 -14.98 -8.56
CA CYS A 304 -8.45 -13.56 -8.83
C CYS A 304 -7.49 -12.92 -7.84
N VAL A 305 -6.74 -11.93 -8.32
CA VAL A 305 -5.92 -11.08 -7.45
C VAL A 305 -6.56 -9.71 -7.39
N LEU A 306 -6.97 -9.30 -6.19
CA LEU A 306 -7.43 -7.95 -5.89
C LEU A 306 -6.24 -7.14 -5.39
N GLN A 307 -5.90 -6.04 -6.06
CA GLN A 307 -4.88 -5.11 -5.60
C GLN A 307 -5.51 -3.85 -5.02
N MET A 308 -5.04 -3.44 -3.85
CA MET A 308 -5.18 -2.09 -3.31
C MET A 308 -3.98 -1.26 -3.73
N LYS A 309 -4.24 -0.03 -4.15
CA LYS A 309 -3.25 1.04 -4.22
C LYS A 309 -3.69 2.18 -3.31
N TYR A 310 -2.88 2.50 -2.32
CA TYR A 310 -3.11 3.65 -1.46
C TYR A 310 -2.08 4.73 -1.78
N TYR A 311 -2.57 5.84 -2.33
CA TYR A 311 -1.79 7.02 -2.64
C TYR A 311 -1.83 7.97 -1.45
N ALA A 312 -0.77 7.95 -0.63
CA ALA A 312 -0.69 8.82 0.52
C ALA A 312 -0.40 10.26 0.06
N TYR A 313 -1.09 11.22 0.67
CA TYR A 313 -0.98 12.64 0.39
C TYR A 313 0.32 13.29 0.92
N VAL A 314 1.31 12.47 1.30
CA VAL A 314 2.64 12.96 1.69
C VAL A 314 3.39 13.41 0.46
N GLY A 315 3.09 14.62 0.00
CA GLY A 315 3.98 15.34 -0.90
C GLY A 315 3.47 15.57 -2.32
N CYS A 316 2.20 15.30 -2.68
CA CYS A 316 1.65 15.69 -3.99
C CYS A 316 0.15 16.00 -4.05
N HIS A 317 -0.20 16.88 -4.99
CA HIS A 317 -1.57 17.06 -5.48
C HIS A 317 -1.89 15.98 -6.51
N HIS A 318 -2.88 15.14 -6.22
CA HIS A 318 -3.41 14.20 -7.19
C HIS A 318 -4.41 14.89 -8.13
N PRO A 319 -4.36 14.64 -9.46
CA PRO A 319 -5.35 15.13 -10.40
C PRO A 319 -6.81 14.99 -9.91
N GLY A 320 -7.60 16.05 -10.04
CA GLY A 320 -8.99 16.12 -9.60
C GLY A 320 -9.18 16.62 -8.16
N TYR A 321 -8.16 16.53 -7.30
CA TYR A 321 -8.30 16.93 -5.90
C TYR A 321 -8.66 18.41 -5.74
N HIS A 322 -8.12 19.28 -6.58
CA HIS A 322 -8.36 20.72 -6.44
C HIS A 322 -9.76 21.09 -6.91
N GLU A 323 -10.23 20.45 -7.99
CA GLU A 323 -11.51 20.71 -8.62
C GLU A 323 -12.69 20.04 -7.89
N PHE A 324 -12.41 18.99 -7.11
CA PHE A 324 -13.42 18.23 -6.39
C PHE A 324 -13.92 18.98 -5.15
N GLU A 325 -15.17 19.43 -5.20
CA GLU A 325 -15.86 20.17 -4.13
C GLU A 325 -17.22 19.50 -3.81
N PRO A 326 -17.22 18.31 -3.19
CA PRO A 326 -18.44 17.63 -2.79
C PRO A 326 -19.05 18.26 -1.52
N GLU A 327 -20.22 17.77 -1.12
CA GLU A 327 -20.64 17.85 0.28
C GLU A 327 -19.79 16.86 1.09
N TRP A 328 -18.94 17.37 1.98
CA TRP A 328 -18.08 16.54 2.83
C TRP A 328 -18.91 15.93 3.97
N PRO A 329 -18.88 14.59 4.14
CA PRO A 329 -19.72 13.93 5.12
C PRO A 329 -19.13 14.06 6.54
N GLY A 330 -20.02 14.20 7.53
CA GLY A 330 -19.65 14.20 8.94
C GLY A 330 -19.59 15.59 9.57
N ASP A 331 -19.80 15.64 10.88
CA ASP A 331 -19.71 16.87 11.66
C ASP A 331 -18.26 17.16 12.08
N CYS A 332 -17.41 16.13 12.17
CA CYS A 332 -16.03 16.29 12.63
C CYS A 332 -15.07 16.87 11.58
N ALA A 333 -15.36 16.64 10.30
CA ALA A 333 -14.54 17.03 9.16
C ALA A 333 -15.42 17.62 8.04
N PRO A 334 -16.07 18.77 8.29
CA PRO A 334 -17.04 19.35 7.38
C PRO A 334 -16.41 20.06 6.18
N ASP A 335 -15.10 20.34 6.23
CA ASP A 335 -14.39 21.11 5.23
C ASP A 335 -13.44 20.23 4.40
N LYS A 336 -13.18 20.64 3.16
CA LYS A 336 -12.29 19.93 2.24
C LYS A 336 -10.91 19.69 2.82
N GLU A 337 -10.39 20.68 3.54
CA GLU A 337 -9.05 20.66 4.10
C GLU A 337 -8.87 19.60 5.19
N ASP A 338 -9.96 19.15 5.82
CA ASP A 338 -9.92 18.06 6.80
C ASP A 338 -9.63 16.71 6.13
N TRP A 339 -10.03 16.58 4.86
CA TRP A 339 -9.89 15.38 4.04
C TRP A 339 -8.70 15.44 3.08
N LEU A 340 -8.44 16.61 2.50
CA LEU A 340 -7.50 16.89 1.41
C LEU A 340 -6.85 18.28 1.59
N PRO A 341 -5.87 18.44 2.49
CA PRO A 341 -5.37 19.77 2.84
C PRO A 341 -4.55 20.40 1.73
N HIS A 342 -4.87 21.63 1.34
CA HIS A 342 -4.28 22.31 0.19
C HIS A 342 -2.75 22.50 0.17
N LYS A 343 -2.04 22.34 1.29
CA LYS A 343 -0.57 22.53 1.32
C LYS A 343 0.08 21.51 2.22
N ASN A 344 0.81 20.57 1.61
CA ASN A 344 1.81 19.81 2.33
C ASN A 344 3.18 20.47 2.06
N PRO A 345 3.95 20.87 3.09
CA PRO A 345 5.29 21.47 2.90
C PRO A 345 6.30 20.57 2.17
N GLY A 346 5.98 19.29 1.94
CA GLY A 346 6.74 18.39 1.06
C GLY A 346 6.46 18.55 -0.44
N CYS A 347 5.33 19.17 -0.82
CA CYS A 347 5.02 19.52 -2.20
C CYS A 347 5.77 20.81 -2.56
N SER A 348 6.62 20.79 -3.58
CA SER A 348 6.98 22.04 -4.25
C SER A 348 5.84 22.47 -5.16
N ASP A 349 5.68 23.78 -5.39
CA ASP A 349 4.86 24.29 -6.49
C ASP A 349 5.35 23.78 -7.87
N GLU A 350 6.54 23.17 -7.91
CA GLU A 350 7.27 22.66 -9.09
C GLU A 350 7.01 21.16 -9.42
N GLY A 351 5.74 20.77 -9.53
CA GLY A 351 5.35 19.47 -10.13
C GLY A 351 5.16 18.29 -9.17
N GLN A 352 4.58 17.21 -9.69
CA GLN A 352 4.28 15.98 -8.94
C GLN A 352 5.58 15.24 -8.60
N LYS A 353 6.06 15.42 -7.37
CA LYS A 353 7.13 14.60 -6.78
C LYS A 353 6.64 13.19 -6.46
N TRP A 354 7.59 12.28 -6.23
CA TRP A 354 7.28 10.92 -5.79
C TRP A 354 6.65 10.95 -4.40
N GLY A 355 5.39 10.56 -4.30
CA GLY A 355 4.68 10.34 -3.03
C GLY A 355 4.85 8.91 -2.53
N ASN A 356 4.57 8.69 -1.24
CA ASN A 356 4.50 7.33 -0.71
C ASN A 356 3.24 6.64 -1.24
N VAL A 357 3.42 5.47 -1.86
CA VAL A 357 2.31 4.64 -2.34
C VAL A 357 2.43 3.25 -1.73
N PHE A 358 1.31 2.72 -1.24
CA PHE A 358 1.25 1.41 -0.56
C PHE A 358 0.41 0.47 -1.40
N PHE A 359 0.98 -0.67 -1.77
CA PHE A 359 0.25 -1.68 -2.52
C PHE A 359 -0.09 -2.86 -1.64
N GLY A 360 -1.18 -3.55 -1.97
CA GLY A 360 -1.34 -4.91 -1.48
C GLY A 360 -2.32 -5.76 -2.22
N CYS A 361 -2.03 -7.05 -2.25
CA CYS A 361 -2.75 -8.03 -3.05
C CYS A 361 -3.53 -8.97 -2.15
N SER A 362 -4.74 -9.36 -2.54
CA SER A 362 -5.57 -10.35 -1.87
C SER A 362 -6.09 -11.36 -2.89
N ASP A 363 -5.95 -12.65 -2.59
CA ASP A 363 -6.35 -13.74 -3.48
C ASP A 363 -7.80 -14.18 -3.18
N ILE A 364 -8.67 -14.06 -4.17
CA ILE A 364 -10.12 -14.27 -4.06
C ILE A 364 -10.67 -15.13 -5.20
N THR A 365 -11.88 -15.65 -5.02
CA THR A 365 -12.66 -16.34 -6.06
C THR A 365 -13.94 -15.57 -6.33
N LEU A 366 -14.30 -15.39 -7.61
CA LEU A 366 -15.59 -14.83 -8.02
C LEU A 366 -16.47 -15.94 -8.63
N ALA A 367 -17.55 -16.29 -7.93
CA ALA A 367 -18.47 -17.33 -8.36
C ALA A 367 -19.85 -16.76 -8.71
N LYS A 368 -20.52 -17.32 -9.72
CA LYS A 368 -21.90 -16.92 -10.08
C LYS A 368 -22.88 -17.08 -8.92
N HIS A 369 -22.73 -18.17 -8.18
CA HIS A 369 -23.46 -18.45 -6.97
C HIS A 369 -22.44 -18.96 -5.95
N PRO A 370 -21.84 -18.08 -5.13
CA PRO A 370 -20.91 -18.54 -4.11
C PRO A 370 -21.65 -19.58 -3.26
N PRO A 371 -20.99 -20.69 -2.88
CA PRO A 371 -21.61 -21.68 -2.01
C PRO A 371 -22.18 -20.93 -0.82
N ARG A 372 -23.50 -21.05 -0.60
CA ARG A 372 -24.15 -20.40 0.53
C ARG A 372 -23.37 -20.80 1.77
N LEU A 373 -22.70 -19.83 2.41
CA LEU A 373 -22.07 -20.07 3.70
C LEU A 373 -23.12 -20.78 4.56
N PRO A 374 -22.81 -21.95 5.14
CA PRO A 374 -23.78 -22.68 5.92
C PRO A 374 -24.38 -21.72 6.94
N ARG A 375 -25.72 -21.61 6.99
CA ARG A 375 -26.46 -20.71 7.91
C ARG A 375 -26.14 -20.92 9.40
N HIS A 376 -25.24 -21.85 9.73
CA HIS A 376 -24.62 -22.01 11.03
C HIS A 376 -23.11 -22.27 10.90
N PRO A 377 -22.24 -21.40 11.46
CA PRO A 377 -20.80 -21.60 11.41
C PRO A 377 -20.42 -22.62 12.50
N ARG A 378 -20.25 -23.89 12.14
CA ARG A 378 -19.50 -24.83 12.99
C ARG A 378 -18.23 -25.38 12.34
N ARG A 379 -18.04 -25.20 11.02
CA ARG A 379 -16.88 -25.74 10.28
C ARG A 379 -16.41 -24.92 9.06
N ALA A 380 -16.76 -23.64 8.94
CA ALA A 380 -15.86 -22.76 8.20
C ALA A 380 -14.53 -22.75 8.96
N LEU A 381 -13.39 -22.72 8.29
CA LEU A 381 -12.12 -22.35 8.91
C LEU A 381 -12.39 -21.05 9.64
N ASN A 382 -12.57 -21.17 10.95
CA ASN A 382 -13.10 -20.10 11.74
C ASN A 382 -11.87 -19.26 12.01
N LEU A 383 -11.60 -18.29 11.14
CA LEU A 383 -10.50 -17.35 11.33
C LEU A 383 -10.71 -16.62 12.66
N ASN A 384 -11.96 -16.36 13.05
CA ASN A 384 -12.36 -15.95 14.39
C ASN A 384 -12.09 -17.00 15.49
N ARG A 385 -11.92 -18.29 15.18
CA ARG A 385 -11.44 -19.35 16.08
C ARG A 385 -9.92 -19.46 16.10
N LEU A 386 -9.21 -19.19 15.01
CA LEU A 386 -7.75 -18.97 15.06
C LEU A 386 -7.47 -17.74 15.94
N LEU A 387 -8.18 -16.64 15.72
CA LEU A 387 -8.07 -15.43 16.54
C LEU A 387 -8.63 -15.60 17.98
N SER A 388 -9.66 -16.43 18.23
CA SER A 388 -10.22 -16.64 19.59
C SER A 388 -9.68 -17.83 20.38
N GLN A 389 -9.07 -18.84 19.74
CA GLN A 389 -8.42 -19.95 20.48
C GLN A 389 -7.17 -19.49 21.24
N HIS A 390 -6.61 -18.33 20.89
CA HIS A 390 -5.50 -17.71 21.62
C HIS A 390 -5.93 -16.79 22.77
N ARG A 391 -7.18 -16.28 22.79
CA ARG A 391 -7.72 -15.51 23.94
C ARG A 391 -7.82 -16.30 25.25
N ASN A 392 -7.82 -17.64 25.19
CA ASN A 392 -8.02 -18.51 26.36
C ASN A 392 -6.72 -19.13 26.95
N ARG A 393 -5.53 -18.64 26.58
CA ARG A 393 -4.25 -19.09 27.15
C ARG A 393 -3.58 -18.06 28.07
N LEU A 394 -4.34 -17.19 28.74
CA LEU A 394 -3.80 -16.45 29.87
C LEU A 394 -3.82 -17.35 31.13
N PRO A 395 -2.69 -17.53 31.84
CA PRO A 395 -2.71 -18.21 33.12
C PRO A 395 -3.55 -17.38 34.10
N ASN A 396 -4.46 -18.06 34.79
CA ASN A 396 -5.25 -17.52 35.91
C ASN A 396 -4.33 -16.77 36.90
N ARG A 397 -4.19 -15.45 36.74
CA ARG A 397 -3.62 -14.58 37.77
C ARG A 397 -4.64 -14.55 38.89
N ARG A 398 -4.35 -15.27 39.98
CA ARG A 398 -5.04 -15.12 41.26
C ARG A 398 -5.11 -13.64 41.60
N LEU A 399 -6.34 -13.12 41.67
CA LEU A 399 -6.64 -11.86 42.33
C LEU A 399 -6.14 -11.98 43.78
N ILE A 400 -5.07 -11.27 44.10
CA ILE A 400 -4.64 -11.05 45.48
C ILE A 400 -5.61 -10.04 46.07
N ASN A 401 -6.37 -10.50 47.05
CA ASN A 401 -7.35 -9.73 47.81
C ASN A 401 -6.61 -8.86 48.85
N PRO A 402 -6.65 -7.52 48.79
CA PRO A 402 -5.97 -6.68 49.76
C PRO A 402 -6.96 -6.30 50.88
N ARG A 403 -7.17 -7.18 51.85
CA ARG A 403 -7.71 -6.78 53.15
C ARG A 403 -7.06 -7.60 54.27
N THR A 404 -6.79 -6.86 55.35
CA THR A 404 -6.27 -7.24 56.66
C THR A 404 -4.76 -7.52 56.73
N ASP A 405 -3.99 -6.48 57.07
CA ASP A 405 -3.27 -6.59 58.34
C ASP A 405 -3.11 -5.24 59.03
N SER A 406 -3.76 -5.15 60.18
CA SER A 406 -3.64 -4.09 61.16
C SER A 406 -2.72 -4.57 62.27
N ARG A 407 -1.51 -3.99 62.40
CA ARG A 407 -0.87 -3.61 63.67
C ARG A 407 0.63 -3.32 63.49
N ALA A 408 1.06 -2.33 64.27
CA ALA A 408 2.43 -1.99 64.65
C ALA A 408 3.12 -0.93 63.78
N TYR A 409 2.99 0.35 64.16
CA TYR A 409 4.08 1.02 64.88
C TYR A 409 3.51 2.24 65.64
N SER A 410 3.86 2.28 66.92
CA SER A 410 3.54 3.30 67.90
C SER A 410 4.54 4.46 67.85
N ARG A 411 4.02 5.68 68.08
CA ARG A 411 4.64 6.84 68.75
C ARG A 411 5.98 7.36 68.18
N ILE A 412 5.97 8.57 67.61
CA ILE A 412 6.72 9.73 68.14
C ILE A 412 5.83 10.99 68.01
N ASP A 413 5.87 11.79 69.06
CA ASP A 413 5.07 12.97 69.36
C ASP A 413 5.41 14.23 68.53
N ALA A 414 4.36 15.05 68.39
CA ALA A 414 4.29 16.48 68.68
C ALA A 414 4.91 17.56 67.75
N ASN A 415 4.03 18.55 67.51
CA ASN A 415 4.25 19.98 67.33
C ASN A 415 4.61 20.50 65.93
N HIS A 416 3.59 21.02 65.23
CA HIS A 416 3.58 22.45 64.92
C HIS A 416 2.17 23.01 64.81
N ARG A 417 1.91 24.05 65.62
CA ARG A 417 0.74 24.93 65.60
C ARG A 417 0.97 26.05 64.58
N THR A 418 -0.07 26.29 63.79
CA THR A 418 -0.70 27.58 63.41
C THR A 418 0.15 28.86 63.34
N ASP A 419 0.10 29.46 62.16
CA ASP A 419 -0.19 30.86 61.80
C ASP A 419 0.56 32.01 62.50
N SER A 420 1.36 32.70 61.68
CA SER A 420 1.37 34.17 61.51
C SER A 420 2.14 34.53 60.25
#